data_AF-A0A9E5PMQ6-F1
#
_entry.id   AF-A0A9E5PMQ6-F1
#
_cell.length_a   1.000
_cell.length_b   1.000
_cell.length_c   1.000
_cell.angle_alpha   90.00
_cell.angle_beta   90.00
_cell.angle_gamma   90.00
#
_symmetry.space_group_name_H-M   'P 1'
#
loop_
_entity.id
_entity.type
_entity.pdbx_description
1 polymer ?
#
loop_
_entity_poly.entity_id
_entity_poly.type
_entity_poly.pdbx_seq_one_letter_code
_entity_poly.pdbx_strand_id
1 'polypeptide(L)'
;MRAITLLARWVLAPFTGVVLSSLVPPTLVGQDQPTKWGVIGIIDFYGLRTVSEEQIRAVLGIEEGDTLRSDRDSSRAADAKRRLAGIPGVTRAGLAAICCEAGQVVLFVGIEETPGVHLEYHPQPVGEISLPREVVETYREFLDAAAAAVRSGDAADDVSQGHSLMQNPAARQLQERFLGYAEQHFDTLRQVLHRSADSEQRKIAAYVIGYAQDKKAVVDDLQYAVLDADEDVRNNASRALGAIAVLAQRRPELGIEIDPGRFIDMLNSLDWSDRNKAVMVLITLTGSRDARMLEQLRQRALPSLIDMTRWKSSWALGAYAILGRIAGLSDEELEDAWETGERERVIAQVIQSQRPER
;
A
#
# COMPACT_ATOMS: atom_id res chain seq x y z
N MET A 1 -23.34 12.91 5.61
CA MET A 1 -23.33 11.47 5.97
C MET A 1 -23.07 10.52 4.79
N ARG A 2 -23.01 10.97 3.51
CA ARG A 2 -22.64 10.10 2.38
C ARG A 2 -21.17 10.14 1.98
N ALA A 3 -20.53 11.31 1.93
CA ALA A 3 -19.10 11.47 1.57
C ALA A 3 -18.10 10.62 2.38
N ILE A 4 -18.42 10.30 3.64
CA ILE A 4 -17.61 9.36 4.44
C ILE A 4 -17.62 7.96 3.83
N THR A 5 -18.70 7.52 3.19
CA THR A 5 -18.91 6.14 2.74
C THR A 5 -17.98 5.73 1.59
N LEU A 6 -17.66 6.61 0.64
CA LEU A 6 -16.75 6.30 -0.46
C LEU A 6 -15.29 6.22 0.01
N LEU A 7 -14.84 7.20 0.79
CA LEU A 7 -13.50 7.20 1.42
C LEU A 7 -13.34 6.08 2.45
N ALA A 8 -14.35 5.83 3.31
CA ALA A 8 -14.31 4.73 4.28
C ALA A 8 -14.39 3.36 3.63
N ARG A 9 -15.07 3.19 2.49
CA ARG A 9 -14.98 1.94 1.69
C ARG A 9 -13.58 1.64 1.18
N TRP A 10 -12.73 2.67 1.03
CA TRP A 10 -11.33 2.53 0.65
C TRP A 10 -10.39 2.35 1.84
N VAL A 11 -10.59 3.10 2.92
CA VAL A 11 -9.86 2.90 4.20
C VAL A 11 -10.16 1.54 4.83
N LEU A 12 -11.34 0.98 4.57
CA LEU A 12 -11.79 -0.35 5.02
C LEU A 12 -11.87 -1.36 3.86
N ALA A 13 -11.18 -1.11 2.74
CA ALA A 13 -11.02 -2.12 1.69
C ALA A 13 -10.22 -3.32 2.24
N PRO A 14 -10.51 -4.57 1.81
CA PRO A 14 -10.02 -5.79 2.47
C PRO A 14 -8.51 -5.79 2.76
N PHE A 15 -8.17 -6.08 4.01
CA PHE A 15 -6.84 -5.87 4.60
C PHE A 15 -5.74 -6.84 4.12
N THR A 16 -5.83 -7.41 2.92
CA THR A 16 -4.90 -8.46 2.42
C THR A 16 -4.30 -8.16 1.04
N GLY A 17 -2.99 -7.97 1.00
CA GLY A 17 -2.18 -8.71 0.04
C GLY A 17 -1.70 -9.97 0.76
N VAL A 18 -2.14 -11.16 0.34
CA VAL A 18 -1.69 -12.44 0.92
C VAL A 18 -1.32 -13.38 -0.22
N VAL A 19 -0.09 -13.87 -0.18
CA VAL A 19 0.42 -14.91 -1.09
C VAL A 19 -0.13 -16.27 -0.65
N LEU A 20 -0.76 -16.98 -1.59
CA LEU A 20 -1.38 -18.29 -1.32
C LEU A 20 -0.37 -19.44 -1.41
N SER A 21 -0.46 -20.39 -0.48
CA SER A 21 0.14 -21.74 -0.57
C SER A 21 -0.68 -22.72 0.30
N SER A 22 -0.66 -24.01 -0.04
CA SER A 22 -1.65 -24.99 0.46
C SER A 22 -1.12 -26.43 0.45
N LEU A 23 -1.78 -27.35 1.17
CA LEU A 23 -1.56 -28.80 1.10
C LEU A 23 -2.84 -29.61 1.41
N VAL A 24 -2.94 -30.80 0.80
CA VAL A 24 -4.10 -31.73 0.67
C VAL A 24 -3.54 -33.13 0.29
N PRO A 25 -4.27 -34.29 0.30
CA PRO A 25 -5.73 -34.57 0.14
C PRO A 25 -6.25 -35.49 1.30
N PRO A 26 -7.24 -36.44 1.20
CA PRO A 26 -8.22 -36.87 0.16
C PRO A 26 -9.69 -36.94 0.68
N THR A 27 -10.74 -37.51 0.05
CA THR A 27 -10.91 -38.30 -1.20
C THR A 27 -12.08 -37.81 -2.09
N LEU A 28 -11.90 -37.94 -3.42
CA LEU A 28 -12.93 -38.22 -4.45
C LEU A 28 -14.20 -37.36 -4.53
N VAL A 29 -14.21 -36.37 -5.43
CA VAL A 29 -14.79 -36.45 -6.80
C VAL A 29 -14.16 -35.33 -7.65
N GLY A 30 -13.96 -35.55 -8.95
CA GLY A 30 -13.12 -34.68 -9.79
C GLY A 30 -13.81 -33.41 -10.30
N GLN A 31 -13.27 -32.25 -9.91
CA GLN A 31 -13.24 -31.02 -10.70
C GLN A 31 -11.85 -30.36 -10.57
N ASP A 32 -11.54 -29.42 -11.46
CA ASP A 32 -10.19 -28.85 -11.60
C ASP A 32 -9.64 -28.21 -10.31
N GLN A 33 -8.35 -28.44 -10.05
CA GLN A 33 -7.58 -27.63 -9.11
C GLN A 33 -7.54 -26.18 -9.63
N PRO A 34 -7.81 -25.16 -8.80
CA PRO A 34 -7.75 -23.76 -9.20
C PRO A 34 -6.29 -23.31 -9.41
N THR A 35 -5.75 -23.67 -10.57
CA THR A 35 -4.60 -23.01 -11.17
C THR A 35 -4.98 -21.61 -11.66
N LYS A 36 -3.94 -20.79 -11.89
CA LYS A 36 -3.93 -19.45 -12.51
C LYS A 36 -4.15 -18.29 -11.55
N TRP A 37 -3.23 -17.33 -11.64
CA TRP A 37 -3.53 -15.93 -11.39
C TRP A 37 -4.38 -15.42 -12.56
N GLY A 38 -5.13 -14.33 -12.37
CA GLY A 38 -6.11 -13.88 -13.37
C GLY A 38 -5.51 -13.47 -14.72
N VAL A 39 -6.40 -13.24 -15.69
CA VAL A 39 -6.05 -12.53 -16.92
C VAL A 39 -5.72 -11.07 -16.56
N ILE A 40 -4.65 -10.53 -17.14
CA ILE A 40 -4.30 -9.10 -17.03
C ILE A 40 -5.34 -8.31 -17.83
N GLY A 41 -6.20 -7.57 -17.13
CA GLY A 41 -7.22 -6.72 -17.75
C GLY A 41 -6.75 -5.29 -18.00
N ILE A 42 -5.78 -4.83 -17.21
CA ILE A 42 -5.27 -3.48 -17.21
C ILE A 42 -3.75 -3.52 -17.06
N ILE A 43 -3.03 -2.75 -17.88
CA ILE A 43 -1.67 -2.31 -17.59
C ILE A 43 -1.70 -0.80 -17.32
N ASP A 44 -1.23 -0.41 -16.13
CA ASP A 44 -1.14 0.96 -15.61
C ASP A 44 0.34 1.32 -15.35
N PHE A 45 0.76 2.55 -15.67
CA PHE A 45 2.15 3.00 -15.59
C PHE A 45 2.37 4.13 -14.57
N TYR A 46 3.60 4.30 -14.09
CA TYR A 46 4.01 5.45 -13.27
C TYR A 46 5.52 5.69 -13.31
N GLY A 47 5.95 6.91 -12.95
CA GLY A 47 7.35 7.31 -12.96
C GLY A 47 7.90 7.73 -14.32
N LEU A 48 7.08 7.74 -15.37
CA LEU A 48 7.44 8.21 -16.71
C LEU A 48 7.67 9.74 -16.70
N ARG A 49 8.83 10.19 -17.15
CA ARG A 49 9.21 11.62 -17.19
C ARG A 49 9.78 12.03 -18.54
N THR A 50 10.63 11.19 -19.15
CA THR A 50 11.20 11.38 -20.49
C THR A 50 10.92 10.20 -21.42
N VAL A 51 10.64 9.01 -20.86
CA VAL A 51 10.27 7.81 -21.63
C VAL A 51 8.74 7.75 -21.79
N SER A 52 8.26 7.44 -23.00
CA SER A 52 6.82 7.36 -23.30
C SER A 52 6.22 5.97 -23.05
N GLU A 53 4.90 5.89 -22.82
CA GLU A 53 4.20 4.61 -22.62
C GLU A 53 4.38 3.64 -23.80
N GLU A 54 4.45 4.16 -25.03
CA GLU A 54 4.68 3.37 -26.24
C GLU A 54 6.07 2.72 -26.23
N GLN A 55 7.11 3.44 -25.78
CA GLN A 55 8.46 2.89 -25.64
C GLN A 55 8.52 1.77 -24.59
N ILE A 56 7.81 1.96 -23.47
CA ILE A 56 7.68 0.94 -22.42
C ILE A 56 6.97 -0.30 -22.98
N ARG A 57 5.78 -0.14 -23.56
CA ARG A 57 4.97 -1.24 -24.12
C ARG A 57 5.74 -2.03 -25.19
N ALA A 58 6.48 -1.34 -26.07
CA ALA A 58 7.24 -1.98 -27.14
C ALA A 58 8.31 -2.98 -26.68
N VAL A 59 8.85 -2.85 -25.45
CA VAL A 59 9.85 -3.79 -24.91
C VAL A 59 9.32 -4.66 -23.77
N LEU A 60 8.20 -4.29 -23.13
CA LEU A 60 7.61 -4.98 -21.98
C LEU A 60 7.28 -6.46 -22.28
N GLY A 61 6.71 -6.76 -23.46
CA GLY A 61 6.28 -8.11 -23.86
C GLY A 61 5.37 -8.80 -22.81
N ILE A 62 4.53 -8.00 -22.18
CA ILE A 62 3.36 -8.39 -21.39
C ILE A 62 2.23 -7.48 -21.87
N GLU A 63 1.09 -8.05 -22.21
CA GLU A 63 -0.01 -7.36 -22.88
C GLU A 63 -1.33 -7.54 -22.10
N GLU A 64 -2.29 -6.64 -22.32
CA GLU A 64 -3.64 -6.78 -21.78
C GLU A 64 -4.30 -7.99 -22.48
N GLY A 65 -4.77 -8.98 -21.71
CA GLY A 65 -5.20 -10.30 -22.20
C GLY A 65 -4.26 -11.47 -21.83
N ASP A 66 -3.04 -11.21 -21.36
CA ASP A 66 -2.13 -12.25 -20.88
C ASP A 66 -2.65 -12.98 -19.63
N THR A 67 -2.31 -14.27 -19.47
CA THR A 67 -2.61 -15.05 -18.26
C THR A 67 -1.37 -15.24 -17.40
N LEU A 68 -1.48 -14.93 -16.12
CA LEU A 68 -0.41 -15.10 -15.14
C LEU A 68 -0.36 -16.56 -14.59
N ARG A 69 0.83 -17.15 -14.56
CA ARG A 69 1.17 -18.49 -14.05
C ARG A 69 2.39 -18.41 -13.14
N SER A 70 2.19 -18.62 -11.83
CA SER A 70 3.14 -18.31 -10.75
C SER A 70 4.60 -18.73 -10.95
N ASP A 71 4.86 -19.89 -11.57
CA ASP A 71 6.22 -20.35 -11.89
C ASP A 71 6.87 -19.46 -12.96
N ARG A 72 6.17 -19.24 -14.06
CA ARG A 72 6.63 -18.52 -15.26
C ARG A 72 6.56 -17.01 -15.11
N ASP A 73 5.68 -16.49 -14.25
CA ASP A 73 5.57 -15.06 -14.02
C ASP A 73 6.83 -14.49 -13.38
N SER A 74 7.47 -15.25 -12.48
CA SER A 74 8.71 -14.84 -11.82
C SER A 74 9.82 -14.54 -12.85
N SER A 75 10.02 -15.45 -13.81
CA SER A 75 10.97 -15.26 -14.91
C SER A 75 10.48 -14.23 -15.92
N ARG A 76 9.20 -14.22 -16.30
CA ARG A 76 8.64 -13.24 -17.24
C ARG A 76 8.74 -11.81 -16.72
N ALA A 77 8.49 -11.58 -15.43
CA ALA A 77 8.64 -10.29 -14.78
C ALA A 77 10.10 -9.89 -14.67
N ALA A 78 11.02 -10.81 -14.34
CA ALA A 78 12.46 -10.54 -14.38
C ALA A 78 12.93 -10.18 -15.79
N ASP A 79 12.43 -10.87 -16.82
CA ASP A 79 12.74 -10.63 -18.23
C ASP A 79 12.16 -9.31 -18.73
N ALA A 80 10.99 -8.92 -18.25
CA ALA A 80 10.42 -7.58 -18.46
C ALA A 80 11.30 -6.50 -17.81
N LYS A 81 11.63 -6.63 -16.52
CA LYS A 81 12.52 -5.68 -15.81
C LYS A 81 13.87 -5.49 -16.53
N ARG A 82 14.49 -6.57 -17.01
CA ARG A 82 15.76 -6.50 -17.78
C ARG A 82 15.62 -5.80 -19.14
N ARG A 83 14.48 -5.94 -19.83
CA ARG A 83 14.22 -5.25 -21.11
C ARG A 83 13.91 -3.77 -20.91
N LEU A 84 13.17 -3.42 -19.87
CA LEU A 84 12.87 -2.04 -19.49
C LEU A 84 14.14 -1.27 -19.10
N ALA A 85 15.03 -1.88 -18.32
CA ALA A 85 16.35 -1.32 -18.00
C ALA A 85 17.32 -1.23 -19.20
N GLY A 86 16.91 -1.70 -20.39
CA GLY A 86 17.62 -1.49 -21.66
C GLY A 86 17.23 -0.20 -22.40
N ILE A 87 16.21 0.52 -21.93
CA ILE A 87 15.78 1.79 -22.54
C ILE A 87 16.72 2.91 -22.05
N PRO A 88 17.31 3.73 -22.96
CA PRO A 88 18.11 4.88 -22.57
C PRO A 88 17.34 5.83 -21.65
N GLY A 89 17.92 6.13 -20.48
CA GLY A 89 17.30 6.95 -19.43
C GLY A 89 16.67 6.14 -18.30
N VAL A 90 16.28 4.88 -18.51
CA VAL A 90 15.77 4.01 -17.44
C VAL A 90 16.91 3.43 -16.61
N THR A 91 16.81 3.52 -15.28
CA THR A 91 17.77 2.98 -14.32
C THR A 91 17.24 1.74 -13.60
N ARG A 92 15.96 1.74 -13.19
CA ARG A 92 15.28 0.60 -12.55
C ARG A 92 13.83 0.48 -13.05
N ALA A 93 13.25 -0.72 -12.90
CA ALA A 93 11.86 -1.00 -13.25
C ALA A 93 11.15 -1.88 -12.21
N GLY A 94 9.96 -1.46 -11.78
CA GLY A 94 9.06 -2.16 -10.87
C GLY A 94 7.91 -2.81 -11.64
N LEU A 95 7.52 -4.02 -11.25
CA LEU A 95 6.33 -4.71 -11.76
C LEU A 95 5.57 -5.27 -10.56
N ALA A 96 4.29 -4.93 -10.43
CA ALA A 96 3.40 -5.45 -9.39
C ALA A 96 2.07 -5.91 -10.00
N ALA A 97 1.74 -7.20 -9.85
CA ALA A 97 0.49 -7.78 -10.32
C ALA A 97 -0.54 -7.80 -9.18
N ILE A 98 -1.55 -6.93 -9.27
CA ILE A 98 -2.49 -6.65 -8.19
C ILE A 98 -3.89 -7.16 -8.55
N CYS A 99 -4.50 -7.91 -7.63
CA CYS A 99 -5.88 -8.35 -7.74
C CYS A 99 -6.82 -7.38 -7.01
N CYS A 100 -7.99 -7.05 -7.54
CA CYS A 100 -8.46 -7.27 -8.92
C CYS A 100 -9.42 -6.14 -9.30
N GLU A 101 -9.37 -5.69 -10.55
CA GLU A 101 -10.36 -4.77 -11.13
C GLU A 101 -11.34 -5.57 -11.97
N ALA A 102 -12.65 -5.50 -11.66
CA ALA A 102 -13.69 -6.32 -12.30
C ALA A 102 -13.39 -7.84 -12.39
N GLY A 103 -12.58 -8.39 -11.49
CA GLY A 103 -12.14 -9.81 -11.51
C GLY A 103 -10.91 -10.11 -12.37
N GLN A 104 -10.30 -9.10 -12.98
CA GLN A 104 -9.05 -9.19 -13.74
C GLN A 104 -7.87 -8.62 -12.94
N VAL A 105 -6.65 -9.00 -13.31
CA VAL A 105 -5.43 -8.47 -12.69
C VAL A 105 -5.08 -7.12 -13.29
N VAL A 106 -4.66 -6.19 -12.44
CA VAL A 106 -4.01 -4.94 -12.83
C VAL A 106 -2.50 -5.14 -12.73
N LEU A 107 -1.77 -5.00 -13.84
CA LEU A 107 -0.32 -4.98 -13.82
C LEU A 107 0.16 -3.53 -13.76
N PHE A 108 0.75 -3.17 -12.63
CA PHE A 108 1.38 -1.87 -12.42
C PHE A 108 2.85 -1.94 -12.83
N VAL A 109 3.27 -1.07 -13.75
CA VAL A 109 4.66 -0.97 -14.25
C VAL A 109 5.25 0.38 -13.83
N GLY A 110 6.16 0.34 -12.87
CA GLY A 110 6.90 1.50 -12.38
C GLY A 110 8.24 1.65 -13.09
N ILE A 111 8.60 2.88 -13.43
CA ILE A 111 9.88 3.22 -14.06
C ILE A 111 10.63 4.25 -13.20
N GLU A 112 11.93 4.03 -13.03
CA GLU A 112 12.84 4.98 -12.41
C GLU A 112 13.84 5.49 -13.45
N GLU A 113 13.75 6.77 -13.81
CA GLU A 113 14.61 7.41 -14.80
C GLU A 113 15.82 8.13 -14.16
N THR A 114 16.86 8.41 -14.95
CA THR A 114 18.01 9.24 -14.55
C THR A 114 18.17 10.47 -15.47
N PRO A 115 18.29 11.69 -14.92
CA PRO A 115 18.15 12.05 -13.51
C PRO A 115 16.69 11.94 -13.04
N GLY A 116 16.49 11.49 -11.80
CA GLY A 116 15.16 11.26 -11.22
C GLY A 116 15.17 11.26 -9.70
N VAL A 117 14.00 11.02 -9.10
CA VAL A 117 13.85 10.87 -7.64
C VAL A 117 14.00 9.39 -7.29
N HIS A 118 14.94 9.09 -6.40
CA HIS A 118 15.14 7.76 -5.81
C HIS A 118 14.70 7.79 -4.33
N LEU A 119 14.03 6.73 -3.87
CA LEU A 119 13.70 6.55 -2.45
C LEU A 119 14.76 5.67 -1.79
N GLU A 120 15.55 6.24 -0.89
CA GLU A 120 16.53 5.49 -0.10
C GLU A 120 15.86 4.78 1.07
N TYR A 121 16.10 3.47 1.19
CA TYR A 121 15.70 2.65 2.34
C TYR A 121 16.84 2.52 3.35
N HIS A 122 16.49 2.14 4.59
CA HIS A 122 17.46 1.76 5.61
C HIS A 122 18.21 0.48 5.21
N PRO A 123 19.49 0.33 5.59
CA PRO A 123 20.24 -0.90 5.33
C PRO A 123 19.61 -2.07 6.09
N GLN A 124 19.68 -3.27 5.51
CA GLN A 124 19.17 -4.48 6.16
C GLN A 124 19.86 -4.69 7.54
N PRO A 125 19.12 -4.88 8.63
CA PRO A 125 19.70 -5.21 9.93
C PRO A 125 20.43 -6.56 9.93
N VAL A 126 21.28 -6.79 10.94
CA VAL A 126 22.21 -7.94 10.99
C VAL A 126 22.15 -8.73 12.31
N GLY A 127 21.14 -8.50 13.14
CA GLY A 127 21.00 -9.13 14.46
C GLY A 127 20.24 -10.46 14.43
N GLU A 128 20.71 -11.42 15.21
CA GLU A 128 20.05 -12.71 15.45
C GLU A 128 19.02 -12.58 16.60
N ILE A 129 17.89 -11.92 16.33
CA ILE A 129 16.79 -11.75 17.30
C ILE A 129 15.47 -12.17 16.63
N SER A 130 14.74 -13.08 17.26
CA SER A 130 13.45 -13.60 16.78
C SER A 130 12.33 -13.34 17.80
N LEU A 131 11.08 -13.36 17.33
CA LEU A 131 9.91 -13.29 18.19
C LEU A 131 9.64 -14.64 18.89
N PRO A 132 8.87 -14.65 20.00
CA PRO A 132 8.32 -15.87 20.57
C PRO A 132 7.50 -16.63 19.52
N ARG A 133 7.63 -17.95 19.51
CA ARG A 133 7.05 -18.84 18.49
C ARG A 133 5.54 -18.66 18.35
N GLU A 134 4.85 -18.50 19.48
CA GLU A 134 3.43 -18.27 19.59
C GLU A 134 2.96 -17.00 18.86
N VAL A 135 3.78 -15.95 18.80
CA VAL A 135 3.47 -14.71 18.06
C VAL A 135 3.57 -14.96 16.55
N VAL A 136 4.61 -15.68 16.12
CA VAL A 136 4.84 -16.06 14.72
C VAL A 136 3.73 -16.98 14.19
N GLU A 137 3.37 -18.01 14.97
CA GLU A 137 2.31 -18.95 14.59
C GLU A 137 0.93 -18.27 14.56
N THR A 138 0.59 -17.44 15.56
CA THR A 138 -0.67 -16.65 15.55
C THR A 138 -0.75 -15.70 14.35
N TYR A 139 0.37 -15.10 13.93
CA TYR A 139 0.38 -14.23 12.75
C TYR A 139 0.13 -15.00 11.45
N ARG A 140 0.72 -16.20 11.31
CA ARG A 140 0.49 -17.06 10.13
C ARG A 140 -0.94 -17.58 10.08
N GLU A 141 -1.48 -18.06 11.22
CA GLU A 141 -2.90 -18.39 11.39
C GLU A 141 -3.82 -17.23 10.98
N PHE A 142 -3.45 -15.99 11.37
CA PHE A 142 -4.22 -14.79 11.04
C PHE A 142 -4.21 -14.49 9.53
N LEU A 143 -3.08 -14.65 8.83
CA LEU A 143 -3.04 -14.42 7.38
C LEU A 143 -3.96 -15.38 6.62
N ASP A 144 -3.99 -16.65 7.01
CA ASP A 144 -4.89 -17.65 6.42
C ASP A 144 -6.37 -17.32 6.68
N ALA A 145 -6.72 -16.95 7.92
CA ALA A 145 -8.06 -16.55 8.31
C ALA A 145 -8.53 -15.27 7.60
N ALA A 146 -7.68 -14.23 7.56
CA ALA A 146 -7.96 -12.99 6.86
C ALA A 146 -8.14 -13.21 5.36
N ALA A 147 -7.26 -14.00 4.72
CA ALA A 147 -7.38 -14.32 3.31
C ALA A 147 -8.62 -15.17 2.99
N ALA A 148 -9.05 -16.04 3.91
CA ALA A 148 -10.33 -16.74 3.79
C ALA A 148 -11.53 -15.78 3.84
N ALA A 149 -11.53 -14.86 4.81
CA ALA A 149 -12.56 -13.83 4.95
C ALA A 149 -12.66 -12.93 3.70
N VAL A 150 -11.53 -12.56 3.08
CA VAL A 150 -11.52 -11.79 1.82
C VAL A 150 -12.13 -12.59 0.68
N ARG A 151 -11.81 -13.88 0.54
CA ARG A 151 -12.39 -14.76 -0.48
C ARG A 151 -13.90 -14.97 -0.31
N SER A 152 -14.44 -14.86 0.91
CA SER A 152 -15.88 -14.92 1.17
C SER A 152 -16.58 -13.54 1.19
N GLY A 153 -15.85 -12.44 0.97
CA GLY A 153 -16.39 -11.08 1.04
C GLY A 153 -16.67 -10.56 2.47
N ASP A 154 -16.25 -11.30 3.50
CA ASP A 154 -16.47 -11.01 4.93
C ASP A 154 -15.28 -10.25 5.55
N ALA A 155 -14.68 -9.34 4.78
CA ALA A 155 -13.43 -8.67 5.13
C ALA A 155 -13.62 -7.22 5.60
N ALA A 156 -14.76 -6.92 6.20
CA ALA A 156 -14.98 -5.65 6.90
C ALA A 156 -14.08 -5.57 8.14
N ASP A 157 -13.64 -4.35 8.47
CA ASP A 157 -12.67 -4.05 9.52
C ASP A 157 -13.14 -2.87 10.38
N ASP A 158 -12.68 -2.79 11.63
CA ASP A 158 -12.75 -1.59 12.45
C ASP A 158 -11.36 -1.15 12.92
N VAL A 159 -10.89 -0.02 12.39
CA VAL A 159 -9.63 0.62 12.78
C VAL A 159 -9.78 1.67 13.89
N SER A 160 -10.97 1.78 14.50
CA SER A 160 -11.30 2.88 15.45
C SER A 160 -10.39 2.97 16.68
N GLN A 161 -9.74 1.87 17.06
CA GLN A 161 -8.85 1.79 18.22
C GLN A 161 -7.35 1.90 17.85
N GLY A 162 -7.03 2.39 16.65
CA GLY A 162 -5.65 2.57 16.20
C GLY A 162 -4.94 1.27 15.80
N HIS A 163 -5.70 0.23 15.48
CA HIS A 163 -5.25 -1.07 14.98
C HIS A 163 -6.42 -1.78 14.28
N SER A 164 -6.15 -2.76 13.42
CA SER A 164 -7.17 -3.53 12.69
C SER A 164 -7.88 -4.53 13.61
N LEU A 165 -9.20 -4.65 13.45
CA LEU A 165 -10.06 -5.63 14.13
C LEU A 165 -11.18 -6.04 13.16
N MET A 166 -10.92 -7.08 12.37
CA MET A 166 -11.87 -7.61 11.39
C MET A 166 -13.20 -8.01 12.04
N GLN A 167 -14.27 -7.99 11.24
CA GLN A 167 -15.61 -8.43 11.66
C GLN A 167 -15.75 -9.96 11.55
N ASN A 168 -14.99 -10.61 10.66
CA ASN A 168 -14.91 -12.06 10.57
C ASN A 168 -14.41 -12.67 11.90
N PRO A 169 -15.18 -13.54 12.57
CA PRO A 169 -14.83 -14.02 13.92
C PRO A 169 -13.51 -14.77 14.02
N ALA A 170 -13.11 -15.52 12.98
CA ALA A 170 -11.88 -16.31 12.99
C ALA A 170 -10.63 -15.43 12.88
N ALA A 171 -10.62 -14.47 11.95
CA ALA A 171 -9.54 -13.48 11.87
C ALA A 171 -9.50 -12.61 13.14
N ARG A 172 -10.66 -12.17 13.63
CA ARG A 172 -10.80 -11.32 14.81
C ARG A 172 -10.22 -11.95 16.08
N GLN A 173 -10.55 -13.22 16.35
CA GLN A 173 -10.05 -13.94 17.53
C GLN A 173 -8.53 -13.99 17.59
N LEU A 174 -7.86 -14.03 16.43
CA LEU A 174 -6.40 -14.02 16.32
C LEU A 174 -5.85 -12.60 16.49
N GLN A 175 -6.56 -11.58 16.01
CA GLN A 175 -6.20 -10.17 16.23
C GLN A 175 -6.32 -9.74 17.70
N GLU A 176 -7.33 -10.23 18.41
CA GLU A 176 -7.53 -9.95 19.84
C GLU A 176 -6.40 -10.56 20.71
N ARG A 177 -5.69 -11.60 20.22
CA ARG A 177 -4.44 -12.12 20.86
C ARG A 177 -3.26 -11.16 20.70
N PHE A 178 -3.16 -10.40 19.61
CA PHE A 178 -2.05 -9.46 19.39
C PHE A 178 -2.04 -8.31 20.40
N LEU A 179 -3.17 -7.95 21.01
CA LEU A 179 -3.24 -7.01 22.13
C LEU A 179 -2.35 -7.49 23.30
N GLY A 180 -2.55 -8.73 23.75
CA GLY A 180 -1.77 -9.33 24.83
C GLY A 180 -0.29 -9.53 24.46
N TYR A 181 0.01 -9.96 23.23
CA TYR A 181 1.40 -10.09 22.79
C TYR A 181 2.13 -8.74 22.65
N ALA A 182 1.42 -7.67 22.27
CA ALA A 182 2.00 -6.32 22.19
C ALA A 182 2.36 -5.75 23.56
N GLU A 183 1.59 -6.07 24.60
CA GLU A 183 1.92 -5.77 26.00
C GLU A 183 3.06 -6.68 26.51
N GLN A 184 2.88 -8.00 26.44
CA GLN A 184 3.79 -9.01 27.01
C GLN A 184 5.20 -9.02 26.37
N HIS A 185 5.31 -8.63 25.10
CA HIS A 185 6.55 -8.73 24.33
C HIS A 185 7.03 -7.39 23.75
N PHE A 186 6.59 -6.26 24.30
CA PHE A 186 6.85 -4.91 23.79
C PHE A 186 8.32 -4.67 23.41
N ASP A 187 9.25 -4.86 24.35
CA ASP A 187 10.69 -4.65 24.11
C ASP A 187 11.30 -5.66 23.12
N THR A 188 10.73 -6.87 23.01
CA THR A 188 11.16 -7.87 22.02
C THR A 188 10.67 -7.49 20.62
N LEU A 189 9.43 -7.02 20.49
CA LEU A 189 8.86 -6.52 19.24
C LEU A 189 9.69 -5.35 18.70
N ARG A 190 10.03 -4.37 19.57
CA ARG A 190 10.93 -3.26 19.20
C ARG A 190 12.30 -3.74 18.77
N GLN A 191 12.94 -4.61 19.56
CA GLN A 191 14.29 -5.10 19.22
C GLN A 191 14.32 -5.91 17.93
N VAL A 192 13.31 -6.75 17.67
CA VAL A 192 13.16 -7.46 16.40
C VAL A 192 12.99 -6.47 15.26
N LEU A 193 12.05 -5.53 15.35
CA LEU A 193 11.75 -4.57 14.29
C LEU A 193 12.96 -3.72 13.89
N HIS A 194 13.79 -3.30 14.85
CA HIS A 194 14.99 -2.51 14.57
C HIS A 194 16.24 -3.33 14.20
N ARG A 195 16.32 -4.61 14.57
CA ARG A 195 17.60 -5.36 14.55
C ARG A 195 17.59 -6.73 13.87
N SER A 196 16.45 -7.40 13.72
CA SER A 196 16.40 -8.75 13.14
C SER A 196 16.88 -8.75 11.69
N ALA A 197 17.84 -9.61 11.35
CA ALA A 197 18.25 -9.83 9.97
C ALA A 197 17.13 -10.47 9.13
N ASP A 198 16.38 -11.40 9.74
CA ASP A 198 15.18 -12.05 9.18
C ASP A 198 14.04 -11.03 9.09
N SER A 199 13.56 -10.78 7.86
CA SER A 199 12.48 -9.83 7.59
C SER A 199 11.08 -10.39 7.87
N GLU A 200 10.89 -11.71 7.98
CA GLU A 200 9.61 -12.25 8.46
C GLU A 200 9.39 -11.84 9.93
N GLN A 201 10.44 -11.91 10.77
CA GLN A 201 10.37 -11.42 12.15
C GLN A 201 10.05 -9.92 12.19
N ARG A 202 10.74 -9.09 11.38
CA ARG A 202 10.47 -7.64 11.31
C ARG A 202 9.04 -7.35 10.84
N LYS A 203 8.54 -8.10 9.85
CA LYS A 203 7.19 -7.98 9.30
C LYS A 203 6.11 -8.27 10.34
N ILE A 204 6.30 -9.34 11.10
CA ILE A 204 5.40 -9.72 12.21
C ILE A 204 5.49 -8.66 13.31
N ALA A 205 6.69 -8.22 13.67
CA ALA A 205 6.89 -7.18 14.69
C ALA A 205 6.22 -5.86 14.32
N ALA A 206 6.36 -5.39 13.07
CA ALA A 206 5.70 -4.19 12.55
C ALA A 206 4.16 -4.27 12.62
N TYR A 207 3.59 -5.46 12.43
CA TYR A 207 2.14 -5.67 12.57
C TYR A 207 1.70 -5.72 14.02
N VAL A 208 2.35 -6.55 14.84
CA VAL A 208 1.93 -6.83 16.23
C VAL A 208 2.23 -5.64 17.15
N ILE A 209 3.32 -4.90 16.97
CA ILE A 209 3.61 -3.70 17.77
C ILE A 209 2.51 -2.63 17.59
N GLY A 210 1.86 -2.58 16.42
CA GLY A 210 0.71 -1.73 16.16
C GLY A 210 -0.50 -2.00 17.08
N TYR A 211 -0.56 -3.14 17.77
CA TYR A 211 -1.62 -3.47 18.72
C TYR A 211 -1.39 -2.92 20.14
N ALA A 212 -0.20 -2.41 20.48
CA ALA A 212 0.13 -1.89 21.81
C ALA A 212 -0.91 -0.87 22.31
N GLN A 213 -1.21 -0.86 23.62
CA GLN A 213 -2.28 -0.01 24.16
C GLN A 213 -1.96 1.49 24.04
N ASP A 214 -0.72 1.89 24.37
CA ASP A 214 -0.22 3.23 24.07
C ASP A 214 0.25 3.30 22.61
N LYS A 215 -0.60 3.85 21.74
CA LYS A 215 -0.26 4.09 20.34
C LYS A 215 0.84 5.14 20.15
N LYS A 216 1.03 6.06 21.10
CA LYS A 216 2.10 7.09 21.02
C LYS A 216 3.47 6.46 21.25
N ALA A 217 3.58 5.47 22.13
CA ALA A 217 4.82 4.77 22.43
C ALA A 217 5.41 3.96 21.25
N VAL A 218 4.63 3.70 20.19
CA VAL A 218 5.05 2.87 19.03
C VAL A 218 5.18 3.65 17.72
N VAL A 219 4.77 4.93 17.68
CA VAL A 219 4.80 5.74 16.46
C VAL A 219 6.22 5.81 15.89
N ASP A 220 7.24 6.09 16.71
CA ASP A 220 8.61 6.27 16.21
C ASP A 220 9.24 4.96 15.70
N ASP A 221 8.92 3.81 16.30
CA ASP A 221 9.37 2.51 15.80
C ASP A 221 8.73 2.18 14.44
N LEU A 222 7.45 2.51 14.28
CA LEU A 222 6.75 2.33 13.01
C LEU A 222 7.22 3.35 11.95
N GLN A 223 7.50 4.60 12.32
CA GLN A 223 8.01 5.64 11.42
C GLN A 223 9.46 5.39 10.96
N TYR A 224 10.23 4.61 11.72
CA TYR A 224 11.47 4.03 11.24
C TYR A 224 11.20 2.90 10.23
N ALA A 225 10.28 1.99 10.58
CA ALA A 225 9.97 0.81 9.77
C ALA A 225 9.30 1.10 8.41
N VAL A 226 8.73 2.29 8.15
CA VAL A 226 8.24 2.67 6.81
C VAL A 226 9.36 2.86 5.77
N LEU A 227 10.63 2.82 6.18
CA LEU A 227 11.80 2.82 5.30
C LEU A 227 12.66 1.54 5.43
N ASP A 228 12.12 0.45 5.96
CA ASP A 228 12.82 -0.85 6.01
C ASP A 228 13.22 -1.35 4.60
N ALA A 229 14.33 -2.09 4.51
CA ALA A 229 14.78 -2.71 3.26
C ALA A 229 13.74 -3.68 2.63
N ASP A 230 12.88 -4.29 3.45
CA ASP A 230 11.86 -5.25 3.04
C ASP A 230 10.47 -4.60 2.88
N GLU A 231 9.81 -4.83 1.74
CA GLU A 231 8.55 -4.15 1.40
C GLU A 231 7.37 -4.56 2.27
N ASP A 232 7.32 -5.79 2.79
CA ASP A 232 6.23 -6.22 3.67
C ASP A 232 6.36 -5.53 5.05
N VAL A 233 7.58 -5.24 5.51
CA VAL A 233 7.81 -4.49 6.75
C VAL A 233 7.31 -3.06 6.59
N ARG A 234 7.67 -2.38 5.49
CA ARG A 234 7.17 -1.02 5.18
C ARG A 234 5.64 -0.99 5.05
N ASN A 235 5.07 -2.01 4.40
CA ASN A 235 3.63 -2.18 4.20
C ASN A 235 2.89 -2.33 5.55
N ASN A 236 3.33 -3.24 6.43
CA ASN A 236 2.73 -3.42 7.76
C ASN A 236 2.91 -2.18 8.65
N ALA A 237 4.09 -1.55 8.66
CA ALA A 237 4.35 -0.34 9.42
C ALA A 237 3.42 0.82 9.00
N SER A 238 3.27 1.02 7.68
CA SER A 238 2.35 2.01 7.11
C SER A 238 0.88 1.70 7.43
N ARG A 239 0.50 0.42 7.51
CA ARG A 239 -0.86 0.00 7.88
C ARG A 239 -1.18 0.25 9.35
N ALA A 240 -0.23 -0.02 10.25
CA ALA A 240 -0.36 0.34 11.66
C ALA A 240 -0.47 1.87 11.83
N LEU A 241 0.40 2.65 11.19
CA LEU A 241 0.33 4.13 11.23
C LEU A 241 -0.95 4.68 10.60
N GLY A 242 -1.49 4.07 9.54
CA GLY A 242 -2.79 4.45 8.97
C GLY A 242 -3.95 4.26 9.95
N ALA A 243 -3.99 3.13 10.67
CA ALA A 243 -4.98 2.91 11.72
C ALA A 243 -4.80 3.92 12.88
N ILE A 244 -3.56 4.16 13.33
CA ILE A 244 -3.23 5.14 14.36
C ILE A 244 -3.62 6.56 13.94
N ALA A 245 -3.49 6.93 12.66
CA ALA A 245 -3.94 8.22 12.12
C ALA A 245 -5.47 8.40 12.25
N VAL A 246 -6.26 7.35 12.01
CA VAL A 246 -7.72 7.37 12.22
C VAL A 246 -8.07 7.54 13.70
N LEU A 247 -7.32 6.91 14.61
CA LEU A 247 -7.48 7.14 16.06
C LEU A 247 -7.12 8.59 16.44
N ALA A 248 -5.98 9.10 15.97
CA ALA A 248 -5.50 10.44 16.28
C ALA A 248 -6.48 11.54 15.83
N GLN A 249 -7.12 11.37 14.66
CA GLN A 249 -8.17 12.29 14.20
C GLN A 249 -9.47 12.19 15.01
N ARG A 250 -9.82 11.01 15.52
CA ARG A 250 -11.00 10.81 16.37
C ARG A 250 -10.79 11.26 17.81
N ARG A 251 -9.56 11.21 18.30
CA ARG A 251 -9.14 11.53 19.67
C ARG A 251 -7.87 12.40 19.69
N PRO A 252 -7.94 13.66 19.24
CA PRO A 252 -6.79 14.56 19.19
C PRO A 252 -6.20 14.86 20.57
N GLU A 253 -6.96 14.67 21.66
CA GLU A 253 -6.50 14.81 23.04
C GLU A 253 -5.42 13.78 23.45
N LEU A 254 -5.22 12.71 22.67
CA LEU A 254 -4.10 11.79 22.84
C LEU A 254 -2.75 12.41 22.45
N GLY A 255 -2.75 13.51 21.68
CA GLY A 255 -1.53 14.17 21.20
C GLY A 255 -0.62 13.23 20.39
N ILE A 256 -1.20 12.36 19.57
CA ILE A 256 -0.47 11.47 18.66
C ILE A 256 -0.20 12.23 17.36
N GLU A 257 1.06 12.38 17.01
CA GLU A 257 1.53 13.04 15.80
C GLU A 257 2.16 11.99 14.87
N ILE A 258 1.92 12.11 13.56
CA ILE A 258 2.53 11.26 12.53
C ILE A 258 3.09 12.19 11.47
N ASP A 259 4.38 12.07 11.16
CA ASP A 259 5.03 12.85 10.12
C ASP A 259 4.52 12.43 8.73
N PRO A 260 3.82 13.32 7.98
CA PRO A 260 3.48 13.03 6.58
C PRO A 260 4.74 12.93 5.71
N GLY A 261 5.88 13.50 6.16
CA GLY A 261 7.11 13.65 5.40
C GLY A 261 7.62 12.37 4.75
N ARG A 262 7.65 11.25 5.46
CA ARG A 262 8.06 9.95 4.90
C ARG A 262 7.09 9.39 3.88
N PHE A 263 5.79 9.50 4.13
CA PHE A 263 4.76 9.07 3.18
C PHE A 263 4.77 9.90 1.89
N ILE A 264 5.09 11.19 1.99
CA ILE A 264 5.28 12.07 0.81
C ILE A 264 6.43 11.57 -0.07
N ASP A 265 7.54 11.07 0.52
CA ASP A 265 8.64 10.48 -0.25
C ASP A 265 8.27 9.09 -0.82
N MET A 266 7.52 8.27 -0.07
CA MET A 266 7.03 6.96 -0.52
C MET A 266 6.12 7.03 -1.75
N LEU A 267 5.43 8.15 -2.00
CA LEU A 267 4.71 8.39 -3.26
C LEU A 267 5.63 8.36 -4.49
N ASN A 268 6.94 8.58 -4.33
CA ASN A 268 7.93 8.51 -5.40
C ASN A 268 8.63 7.13 -5.50
N SER A 269 8.31 6.16 -4.63
CA SER A 269 8.91 4.82 -4.64
C SER A 269 8.80 4.11 -6.00
N LEU A 270 9.72 3.19 -6.28
CA LEU A 270 9.59 2.25 -7.41
C LEU A 270 8.63 1.09 -7.08
N ASP A 271 8.40 0.83 -5.80
CA ASP A 271 7.57 -0.27 -5.33
C ASP A 271 6.12 0.21 -5.17
N TRP A 272 5.17 -0.46 -5.84
CA TRP A 272 3.75 -0.07 -5.84
C TRP A 272 3.12 -0.17 -4.44
N SER A 273 3.58 -1.12 -3.64
CA SER A 273 3.22 -1.34 -2.23
C SER A 273 3.39 -0.06 -1.42
N ASP A 274 4.55 0.60 -1.53
CA ASP A 274 4.84 1.87 -0.87
C ASP A 274 3.87 2.98 -1.30
N ARG A 275 3.69 3.17 -2.61
CA ARG A 275 2.80 4.22 -3.14
C ARG A 275 1.36 4.04 -2.66
N ASN A 276 0.85 2.80 -2.68
CA ASN A 276 -0.48 2.46 -2.19
C ASN A 276 -0.62 2.77 -0.69
N LYS A 277 0.35 2.38 0.15
CA LYS A 277 0.25 2.63 1.60
C LYS A 277 0.53 4.08 1.99
N ALA A 278 1.37 4.78 1.24
CA ALA A 278 1.52 6.23 1.35
C ALA A 278 0.20 6.96 1.11
N VAL A 279 -0.51 6.66 0.01
CA VAL A 279 -1.85 7.19 -0.24
C VAL A 279 -2.83 6.82 0.88
N MET A 280 -2.84 5.56 1.33
CA MET A 280 -3.71 5.09 2.41
C MET A 280 -3.53 5.85 3.74
N VAL A 281 -2.32 6.33 4.06
CA VAL A 281 -2.06 7.17 5.25
C VAL A 281 -2.35 8.64 4.95
N LEU A 282 -1.86 9.17 3.83
CA LEU A 282 -1.99 10.58 3.46
C LEU A 282 -3.45 10.99 3.18
N ILE A 283 -4.31 10.09 2.72
CA ILE A 283 -5.74 10.36 2.52
C ILE A 283 -6.47 10.60 3.86
N THR A 284 -5.98 10.00 4.95
CA THR A 284 -6.39 10.34 6.31
C THR A 284 -5.79 11.68 6.70
N LEU A 285 -4.45 11.81 6.73
CA LEU A 285 -3.76 13.01 7.24
C LEU A 285 -4.22 14.31 6.54
N THR A 286 -4.38 14.30 5.22
CA THR A 286 -4.84 15.46 4.42
C THR A 286 -6.32 15.82 4.63
N GLY A 287 -7.11 15.01 5.33
CA GLY A 287 -8.48 15.35 5.72
C GLY A 287 -8.56 16.58 6.63
N SER A 288 -7.46 16.90 7.34
CA SER A 288 -7.26 18.15 8.08
C SER A 288 -7.18 19.39 7.18
N ARG A 289 -6.84 19.20 5.90
CA ARG A 289 -6.54 20.25 4.91
C ARG A 289 -5.47 21.26 5.35
N ASP A 290 -4.49 20.81 6.16
CA ASP A 290 -3.34 21.63 6.52
C ASP A 290 -2.60 22.13 5.26
N ALA A 291 -2.47 23.45 5.15
CA ALA A 291 -1.89 24.11 3.99
C ALA A 291 -0.41 23.78 3.80
N ARG A 292 0.34 23.53 4.88
CA ARG A 292 1.77 23.19 4.82
C ARG A 292 1.97 21.76 4.29
N MET A 293 1.17 20.79 4.74
CA MET A 293 1.18 19.42 4.24
C MET A 293 0.77 19.36 2.76
N LEU A 294 -0.29 20.07 2.37
CA LEU A 294 -0.74 20.14 0.97
C LEU A 294 0.31 20.81 0.06
N GLU A 295 1.02 21.83 0.53
CA GLU A 295 2.13 22.42 -0.20
C GLU A 295 3.35 21.48 -0.30
N GLN A 296 3.70 20.75 0.77
CA GLN A 296 4.76 19.74 0.69
C GLN A 296 4.44 18.62 -0.31
N LEU A 297 3.19 18.17 -0.39
CA LEU A 297 2.72 17.24 -1.42
C LEU A 297 2.85 17.84 -2.82
N ARG A 298 2.40 19.10 -3.01
CA ARG A 298 2.51 19.84 -4.27
C ARG A 298 3.96 19.99 -4.75
N GLN A 299 4.90 20.21 -3.83
CA GLN A 299 6.33 20.38 -4.14
C GLN A 299 7.07 19.05 -4.39
N ARG A 300 6.81 18.01 -3.58
CA ARG A 300 7.64 16.79 -3.53
C ARG A 300 7.06 15.58 -4.27
N ALA A 301 5.74 15.52 -4.46
CA ALA A 301 5.07 14.31 -4.92
C ALA A 301 4.04 14.52 -6.05
N LEU A 302 3.78 15.77 -6.48
CA LEU A 302 2.74 16.06 -7.46
C LEU A 302 2.84 15.26 -8.78
N PRO A 303 4.01 15.08 -9.43
CA PRO A 303 4.10 14.26 -10.64
C PRO A 303 3.64 12.81 -10.39
N SER A 304 4.03 12.23 -9.25
CA SER A 304 3.62 10.89 -8.86
C SER A 304 2.13 10.81 -8.50
N LEU A 305 1.55 11.83 -7.87
CA LEU A 305 0.10 11.91 -7.64
C LEU A 305 -0.68 12.01 -8.97
N ILE A 306 -0.15 12.71 -9.98
CA ILE A 306 -0.75 12.79 -11.32
C ILE A 306 -0.67 11.43 -12.04
N ASP A 307 0.49 10.75 -12.01
CA ASP A 307 0.62 9.38 -12.52
C ASP A 307 -0.43 8.45 -11.91
N MET A 308 -0.50 8.42 -10.56
CA MET A 308 -1.41 7.54 -9.82
C MET A 308 -2.87 7.91 -10.04
N THR A 309 -3.19 9.19 -10.18
CA THR A 309 -4.54 9.63 -10.54
C THR A 309 -4.92 9.10 -11.93
N ARG A 310 -3.98 9.02 -12.88
CA ARG A 310 -4.27 8.56 -14.25
C ARG A 310 -4.45 7.05 -14.41
N TRP A 311 -4.19 6.23 -13.38
CA TRP A 311 -4.43 4.80 -13.43
C TRP A 311 -5.87 4.46 -13.83
N LYS A 312 -6.05 3.58 -14.83
CA LYS A 312 -7.36 3.14 -15.33
C LYS A 312 -8.16 2.44 -14.24
N SER A 313 -7.45 1.72 -13.37
CA SER A 313 -8.00 1.00 -12.23
C SER A 313 -8.48 1.92 -11.09
N SER A 314 -9.38 1.41 -10.26
CA SER A 314 -10.00 2.12 -9.13
C SER A 314 -8.99 2.56 -8.05
N TRP A 315 -7.80 1.95 -8.02
CA TRP A 315 -6.64 2.36 -7.21
C TRP A 315 -6.24 3.83 -7.39
N ALA A 316 -6.65 4.48 -8.48
CA ALA A 316 -6.50 5.92 -8.67
C ALA A 316 -7.23 6.79 -7.63
N LEU A 317 -8.32 6.32 -7.03
CA LEU A 317 -9.24 7.17 -6.24
C LEU A 317 -8.55 7.87 -5.06
N GLY A 318 -7.63 7.19 -4.37
CA GLY A 318 -6.95 7.78 -3.22
C GLY A 318 -5.95 8.87 -3.62
N ALA A 319 -5.23 8.70 -4.71
CA ALA A 319 -4.35 9.73 -5.26
C ALA A 319 -5.15 10.92 -5.80
N TYR A 320 -6.27 10.63 -6.48
CA TYR A 320 -7.22 11.63 -6.96
C TYR A 320 -7.77 12.50 -5.82
N ALA A 321 -8.19 11.91 -4.69
CA ALA A 321 -8.70 12.65 -3.54
C ALA A 321 -7.63 13.58 -2.92
N ILE A 322 -6.37 13.12 -2.82
CA ILE A 322 -5.25 13.94 -2.35
C ILE A 322 -4.97 15.09 -3.35
N LEU A 323 -4.91 14.78 -4.66
CA LEU A 323 -4.72 15.77 -5.72
C LEU A 323 -5.84 16.83 -5.73
N GLY A 324 -7.08 16.41 -5.50
CA GLY A 324 -8.24 17.27 -5.36
C GLY A 324 -8.17 18.23 -4.18
N ARG A 325 -7.69 17.76 -3.02
CA ARG A 325 -7.42 18.61 -1.86
C ARG A 325 -6.29 19.61 -2.13
N ILE A 326 -5.27 19.24 -2.92
CA ILE A 326 -4.24 20.17 -3.44
C ILE A 326 -4.84 21.18 -4.45
N ALA A 327 -5.91 20.83 -5.16
CA ALA A 327 -6.67 21.73 -6.03
C ALA A 327 -7.60 22.71 -5.26
N GLY A 328 -7.75 22.52 -3.94
CA GLY A 328 -8.66 23.27 -3.08
C GLY A 328 -10.11 22.75 -3.05
N LEU A 329 -10.47 21.83 -3.96
CA LEU A 329 -11.81 21.27 -4.10
C LEU A 329 -12.28 20.59 -2.81
N SER A 330 -13.55 20.74 -2.44
CA SER A 330 -14.20 20.04 -1.33
C SER A 330 -14.29 18.52 -1.60
N ASP A 331 -14.52 17.72 -0.55
CA ASP A 331 -14.68 16.27 -0.70
C ASP A 331 -15.98 15.91 -1.48
N GLU A 332 -16.97 16.83 -1.53
CA GLU A 332 -18.22 16.70 -2.29
C GLU A 332 -18.01 17.01 -3.80
N GLU A 333 -17.32 18.10 -4.14
CA GLU A 333 -16.92 18.40 -5.53
C GLU A 333 -16.03 17.31 -6.15
N LEU A 334 -15.32 16.53 -5.32
CA LEU A 334 -14.50 15.40 -5.76
C LEU A 334 -15.30 14.11 -5.92
N GLU A 335 -16.36 13.91 -5.14
CA GLU A 335 -17.32 12.82 -5.34
C GLU A 335 -18.04 13.02 -6.70
N ASP A 336 -18.61 14.22 -6.93
CA ASP A 336 -19.28 14.60 -8.18
C ASP A 336 -18.35 14.52 -9.41
N ALA A 337 -17.13 15.09 -9.33
CA ALA A 337 -16.18 15.12 -10.44
C ALA A 337 -15.56 13.74 -10.73
N TRP A 338 -15.62 12.79 -9.79
CA TRP A 338 -15.25 11.39 -10.03
C TRP A 338 -16.39 10.64 -10.72
N GLU A 339 -17.64 10.73 -10.23
CA GLU A 339 -18.79 10.04 -10.84
C GLU A 339 -19.08 10.53 -12.26
N THR A 340 -18.83 11.81 -12.55
CA THR A 340 -18.97 12.40 -13.90
C THR A 340 -17.75 12.19 -14.81
N GLY A 341 -16.67 11.60 -14.31
CA GLY A 341 -15.47 11.29 -15.10
C GLY A 341 -14.55 12.48 -15.41
N GLU A 342 -14.73 13.64 -14.76
CA GLU A 342 -13.97 14.87 -14.99
C GLU A 342 -12.53 14.85 -14.44
N ARG A 343 -11.92 13.67 -14.33
CA ARG A 343 -10.62 13.44 -13.70
C ARG A 343 -9.48 14.30 -14.29
N GLU A 344 -9.42 14.44 -15.61
CA GLU A 344 -8.45 15.30 -16.29
C GLU A 344 -8.71 16.80 -16.07
N ARG A 345 -9.95 17.23 -15.76
CA ARG A 345 -10.22 18.63 -15.35
C ARG A 345 -9.53 18.93 -14.03
N VAL A 346 -9.62 18.01 -13.06
CA VAL A 346 -8.97 18.16 -11.74
C VAL A 346 -7.44 18.18 -11.89
N ILE A 347 -6.87 17.27 -12.71
CA ILE A 347 -5.43 17.27 -13.03
C ILE A 347 -5.02 18.61 -13.68
N ALA A 348 -5.76 19.08 -14.68
CA ALA A 348 -5.47 20.33 -15.38
C ALA A 348 -5.58 21.56 -14.46
N GLN A 349 -6.51 21.57 -13.50
CA GLN A 349 -6.66 22.64 -12.50
C GLN A 349 -5.42 22.74 -11.59
N VAL A 350 -4.86 21.62 -11.15
CA VAL A 350 -3.62 21.62 -10.33
C VAL A 350 -2.40 22.01 -11.16
N ILE A 351 -2.26 21.52 -12.40
CA ILE A 351 -1.15 21.90 -13.29
C ILE A 351 -1.20 23.40 -13.63
N GLN A 352 -2.39 23.99 -13.76
CA GLN A 352 -2.54 25.42 -14.01
C GLN A 352 -2.15 26.27 -12.79
N SER A 353 -2.51 25.86 -11.57
CA SER A 353 -2.18 26.59 -10.34
C SER A 353 -0.69 26.53 -9.94
N GLN A 354 0.13 25.71 -10.62
CA GLN A 354 1.59 25.77 -10.49
C GLN A 354 2.24 26.91 -11.30
N ARG A 355 1.54 27.53 -12.24
CA ARG A 355 2.10 28.63 -13.03
C ARG A 355 2.06 29.91 -12.20
N PRO A 356 3.19 30.63 -12.04
CA PRO A 356 3.15 31.97 -11.45
C PRO A 356 2.18 32.86 -12.23
N GLU A 357 1.45 33.72 -11.51
CA GLU A 357 0.74 34.84 -12.11
C GLU A 357 1.76 35.70 -12.90
N ARG A 358 1.37 36.12 -14.11
CA ARG A 358 2.24 36.77 -15.10
C ARG A 358 2.03 38.27 -15.19
#